data_AF-A0A1N7QT32-F1
#
_entry.id   AF-A0A1N7QT32-F1
#
_cell.length_a   1.000
_cell.length_b   1.000
_cell.length_c   1.000
_cell.angle_alpha   90.00
_cell.angle_beta   90.00
_cell.angle_gamma   90.00
#
_symmetry.space_group_name_H-M   'P 1'
#
loop_
_entity.id
_entity.type
_entity.pdbx_description
1 polymer ?
#
loop_
_entity_poly.entity_id
_entity_poly.type
_entity_poly.pdbx_seq_one_letter_code
_entity_poly.pdbx_strand_id
1 'polypeptide(L)' 'MEVRFSIEVTSQLVETQKVSLDYLVGSTDILLDKNIVSKILDIQKLKENDRQHVFALLDAFLKQTKLQSIM' A
#
# COMPACT_ATOMS: atom_id res chain seq x y z
N MET A 1 -8.17 2.90 -28.43
CA MET A 1 -9.53 2.78 -27.85
C MET A 1 -9.34 2.80 -26.34
N GLU A 2 -9.58 3.94 -25.70
CA GLU A 2 -9.53 4.01 -24.23
C GLU A 2 -10.81 3.37 -23.68
N VAL A 3 -10.67 2.26 -22.96
CA VAL A 3 -11.78 1.63 -22.25
C VAL A 3 -11.96 2.36 -20.93
N ARG A 4 -12.91 3.30 -20.86
CA ARG A 4 -13.33 3.91 -19.59
C ARG A 4 -14.29 2.96 -18.88
N PHE A 5 -13.78 2.17 -17.96
CA PHE A 5 -14.63 1.44 -17.02
C PHE A 5 -15.30 2.44 -16.05
N SER A 6 -16.59 2.24 -15.78
CA SER A 6 -17.30 3.00 -14.75
C SER A 6 -16.68 2.71 -13.38
N ILE A 7 -16.63 3.71 -12.49
CA ILE A 7 -16.05 3.59 -11.13
C ILE A 7 -16.61 2.37 -10.41
N GLU A 8 -17.89 2.08 -10.57
CA GLU A 8 -18.55 0.94 -9.93
C GLU A 8 -18.05 -0.42 -10.42
N VAL A 9 -17.79 -0.55 -11.72
CA VAL A 9 -17.24 -1.78 -12.33
C VAL A 9 -15.79 -1.98 -11.90
N THR A 10 -15.01 -0.90 -11.83
CA THR A 10 -13.62 -0.96 -11.36
C THR A 10 -13.55 -1.35 -9.88
N SER A 11 -14.44 -0.83 -9.04
CA SER A 11 -14.52 -1.18 -7.61
C SER A 11 -14.83 -2.67 -7.38
N GLN A 12 -15.76 -3.26 -8.13
CA GLN A 12 -16.08 -4.69 -8.02
C GLN A 12 -14.91 -5.60 -8.48
N LEU A 13 -14.11 -5.12 -9.44
CA LEU A 13 -12.89 -5.81 -9.86
C LEU A 13 -11.75 -5.65 -8.83
N VAL A 14 -11.63 -4.53 -8.11
CA VAL A 14 -10.70 -4.37 -6.97
C VAL A 14 -11.02 -5.34 -5.83
N GLU A 15 -12.31 -5.53 -5.56
CA GLU A 15 -12.76 -6.49 -4.54
C GLU A 15 -12.38 -7.92 -4.94
N THR A 16 -12.51 -8.27 -6.23
CA THR A 16 -12.23 -9.61 -6.76
C THR A 16 -10.74 -9.85 -7.02
N GLN A 17 -9.99 -8.84 -7.47
CA GLN A 17 -8.58 -8.92 -7.87
C GLN A 17 -7.69 -8.30 -6.79
N LYS A 18 -6.67 -9.04 -6.37
CA LYS A 18 -5.38 -8.67 -5.75
C LYS A 18 -4.79 -7.25 -5.70
N VAL A 19 -5.41 -6.19 -6.23
CA VAL A 19 -4.71 -4.97 -6.66
C VAL A 19 -5.40 -3.70 -6.17
N SER A 20 -4.66 -2.60 -6.03
CA SER A 20 -5.20 -1.29 -5.66
C SER A 20 -5.93 -0.62 -6.83
N LEU A 21 -6.90 0.25 -6.52
CA LEU A 21 -7.64 1.04 -7.52
C LEU A 21 -6.68 1.93 -8.33
N ASP A 22 -5.69 2.56 -7.67
CA ASP A 22 -4.69 3.42 -8.32
C ASP A 22 -3.88 2.66 -9.39
N TYR A 23 -3.64 1.36 -9.21
CA TYR A 23 -2.99 0.51 -10.21
C TYR A 23 -3.92 0.23 -11.40
N LEU A 24 -5.21 -0.01 -11.14
CA LEU A 24 -6.21 -0.28 -12.20
C LEU A 24 -6.56 0.95 -13.05
N VAL A 25 -6.54 2.14 -12.46
CA VAL A 25 -6.77 3.39 -13.19
C VAL A 25 -5.48 3.98 -13.78
N GLY A 26 -4.36 3.25 -13.74
CA GLY A 26 -3.08 3.67 -14.30
C GLY A 26 -2.44 4.88 -13.60
N SER A 27 -2.84 5.15 -12.35
CA SER A 27 -2.27 6.23 -11.52
C SER A 27 -0.99 5.82 -10.80
N THR A 28 -0.64 4.52 -10.83
CA THR A 28 0.67 4.01 -10.39
C THR A 28 1.02 2.74 -11.15
N ASP A 29 2.29 2.59 -11.55
CA ASP A 29 2.82 1.34 -12.13
C ASP A 29 3.16 0.31 -11.05
N ILE A 30 3.01 0.66 -9.77
CA ILE A 30 3.39 -0.17 -8.64
C ILE A 30 2.21 -1.06 -8.25
N LEU A 31 2.36 -2.37 -8.45
CA LEU A 31 1.45 -3.38 -7.92
C LEU A 31 1.57 -3.41 -6.39
N LEU A 32 0.58 -2.86 -5.68
CA LEU A 32 0.56 -2.88 -4.23
C LEU A 32 0.12 -4.26 -3.72
N ASP A 33 0.99 -4.91 -2.93
CA ASP A 33 0.67 -6.18 -2.27
C ASP A 33 -0.46 -5.97 -1.24
N LYS A 34 -1.58 -6.69 -1.39
CA LYS A 34 -2.75 -6.57 -0.48
C LYS A 34 -2.41 -6.82 0.99
N ASN A 35 -1.45 -7.68 1.31
CA ASN A 35 -1.05 -7.93 2.70
C ASN A 35 -0.33 -6.71 3.28
N ILE A 36 0.49 -6.03 2.47
CA ILE A 36 1.15 -4.79 2.88
C ILE A 36 0.11 -3.68 3.09
N VAL A 37 -0.83 -3.52 2.15
CA VAL A 37 -1.91 -2.54 2.25
C VAL A 37 -2.76 -2.78 3.49
N SER A 38 -3.15 -4.03 3.76
CA SER A 38 -3.93 -4.37 4.96
C SER A 38 -3.20 -3.98 6.25
N LYS A 39 -1.89 -4.23 6.33
CA LYS A 39 -1.08 -3.84 7.48
C LYS A 39 -1.04 -2.32 7.66
N ILE A 40 -0.90 -1.56 6.57
CA ILE A 40 -0.94 -0.09 6.61
C ILE A 40 -2.29 0.40 7.13
N LEU A 41 -3.40 -0.18 6.66
CA LEU A 41 -4.75 0.16 7.13
C LEU A 41 -4.93 -0.14 8.63
N ASP A 42 -4.37 -1.25 9.12
CA ASP A 42 -4.43 -1.58 10.55
C ASP A 42 -3.58 -0.63 11.39
N ILE A 43 -2.41 -0.20 10.90
CA ILE A 43 -1.57 0.83 11.53
C ILE A 43 -2.32 2.16 11.63
N GLN A 44 -3.11 2.54 10.61
CA GLN A 44 -3.89 3.78 10.63
C GLN A 44 -4.98 3.80 11.72
N LYS A 45 -5.51 2.62 12.09
CA LYS A 45 -6.54 2.49 13.15
C LYS A 45 -5.96 2.58 14.57
N LEU A 46 -4.63 2.53 14.72
CA LEU A 46 -3.97 2.63 16.03
C LEU A 46 -4.11 4.05 16.61
N LYS A 47 -4.04 4.11 17.95
CA LYS A 47 -3.89 5.38 18.66
C LYS A 47 -2.58 6.06 18.25
N GLU A 48 -2.55 7.39 18.34
CA GLU A 48 -1.41 8.21 17.91
C GLU A 48 -0.06 7.67 18.43
N ASN A 49 0.05 7.45 19.73
CA ASN A 49 1.30 7.01 20.36
C ASN A 49 1.73 5.63 19.86
N ASP A 50 0.81 4.67 19.76
CA ASP A 50 1.09 3.32 19.26
C ASP A 50 1.53 3.36 17.79
N ARG A 51 0.87 4.20 17.00
CA ARG A 51 1.21 4.41 15.59
C ARG A 51 2.60 5.02 15.42
N GLN A 52 2.97 5.99 16.25
CA GLN A 52 4.32 6.58 16.25
C GLN A 52 5.40 5.57 16.59
N HIS A 53 5.16 4.66 17.54
CA HIS A 53 6.10 3.59 17.86
C HIS A 53 6.30 2.63 16.68
N VAL A 54 5.22 2.26 15.99
CA VAL A 54 5.31 1.40 14.79
C VAL A 54 6.11 2.09 13.68
N PHE A 55 5.88 3.38 13.43
CA PHE A 55 6.65 4.12 12.42
C PHE A 55 8.13 4.22 12.78
N ALA A 56 8.48 4.50 14.04
CA ALA A 56 9.86 4.54 14.48
C ALA A 56 10.60 3.21 14.23
N LEU A 57 9.93 2.07 14.49
CA LEU A 57 10.49 0.74 14.22
C LEU A 57 10.67 0.48 12.73
N LEU A 58 9.68 0.82 11.90
CA LEU A 58 9.76 0.68 10.45
C LEU A 58 10.90 1.52 9.87
N ASP A 59 11.02 2.78 10.28
CA ASP A 59 12.06 3.69 9.80
C ASP A 59 13.45 3.19 10.18
N ALA A 60 13.63 2.73 11.43
CA ALA A 60 14.89 2.18 11.90
C ALA A 60 15.30 0.95 11.06
N PHE A 61 14.37 0.02 10.84
CA PHE A 61 14.62 -1.20 10.09
C PHE A 61 14.94 -0.93 8.60
N LEU A 62 14.17 -0.04 7.96
CA LEU A 62 14.39 0.34 6.56
C LEU A 62 15.72 1.07 6.39
N LYS A 63 16.08 1.96 7.34
CA LYS A 63 17.36 2.66 7.33
C LYS A 63 18.53 1.67 7.45
N GLN A 64 18.45 0.72 8.40
CA GLN A 64 19.47 -0.31 8.57
C GLN A 64 19.64 -1.15 7.29
N THR A 65 18.54 -1.62 6.71
CA THR A 65 18.56 -2.44 5.50
C THR A 65 19.20 -1.70 4.32
N LYS A 66 18.84 -0.43 4.11
CA LYS A 66 19.44 0.42 3.07
C LYS A 66 20.94 0.61 3.25
N LEU A 67 21.39 0.81 4.49
CA LEU A 67 22.81 0.94 4.80
C LEU A 67 23.57 -0.37 4.49
N GLN A 68 22.99 -1.51 4.86
CA GLN A 68 23.57 -2.82 4.58
C GLN A 68 23.65 -3.15 3.07
N SER A 69 22.71 -2.64 2.26
CA SER A 69 22.73 -2.86 0.81
C SER A 69 23.82 -2.08 0.06
N ILE A 70 24.44 -1.07 0.70
CA ILE A 70 25.45 -0.20 0.08
C ILE A 70 26.87 -0.56 0.57
N MET A 71 26.98 -1.32 1.66
CA MET A 71 28.24 -1.86 2.20
C MET A 71 28.55 -3.22 1.58
#